data_AF-A0A842G7A4-F1
#
_entry.id   AF-A0A842G7A4-F1
#
_cell.length_a   1.000
_cell.length_b   1.000
_cell.length_c   1.000
_cell.angle_alpha   90.00
_cell.angle_beta   90.00
_cell.angle_gamma   90.00
#
_symmetry.space_group_name_H-M   'P 1'
#
loop_
_entity.id
_entity.type
_entity.pdbx_description
1 polymer ?
#
loop_
_entity_poly.entity_id
_entity_poly.type
_entity_poly.pdbx_seq_one_letter_code
_entity_poly.pdbx_strand_id
1 'polypeptide(L)'
;KIIYGQLRKDIGAILRKLCEMKDVEIIEAHAMPDHIHMLVRMPKTSVSSFMGFLKGRSAILIHEHHANLKYNYGNRTFWSKGYYVSTVGLNQKTIQKYIREQEAEDRIKDSISKREYVDPFKK
;
A
#
# COMPACT_ATOMS: atom_id res chain seq x y z
N LYS A 1 -9.48 -2.40 -8.43
CA LYS A 1 -9.76 -2.30 -6.98
C LYS A 1 -9.76 -3.71 -6.38
N ILE A 2 -8.61 -4.20 -5.90
CA ILE A 2 -8.36 -5.64 -5.67
C ILE A 2 -7.41 -5.83 -4.46
N ILE A 3 -7.65 -5.14 -3.34
CA ILE A 3 -7.07 -5.51 -2.04
C ILE A 3 -8.24 -5.65 -1.05
N TYR A 4 -8.99 -6.75 -1.15
CA TYR A 4 -10.14 -7.00 -0.27
C TYR A 4 -10.18 -8.47 0.19
N GLY A 5 -10.83 -8.71 1.33
CA GLY A 5 -11.03 -10.05 1.87
C GLY A 5 -9.73 -10.79 2.20
N GLN A 6 -9.64 -12.05 1.77
CA GLN A 6 -8.52 -12.96 2.05
C GLN A 6 -7.15 -12.38 1.66
N LEU A 7 -7.09 -11.68 0.52
CA LEU A 7 -5.87 -11.09 0.01
C LEU A 7 -5.28 -10.03 0.95
N ARG A 8 -6.11 -9.27 1.67
CA ARG A 8 -5.64 -8.28 2.67
C ARG A 8 -4.91 -8.95 3.82
N LYS A 9 -5.43 -10.09 4.31
CA LYS A 9 -4.83 -10.82 5.44
C LYS A 9 -3.46 -11.38 5.04
N ASP A 10 -3.40 -11.99 3.85
CA ASP A 10 -2.20 -12.66 3.36
C ASP A 10 -1.11 -11.64 2.96
N ILE A 11 -1.47 -10.56 2.27
CA ILE A 11 -0.55 -9.44 1.99
C ILE A 11 0.00 -8.86 3.31
N GLY A 12 -0.86 -8.64 4.30
CA GLY A 12 -0.43 -8.13 5.60
C GLY A 12 0.59 -9.06 6.27
N ALA A 13 0.39 -10.37 6.21
CA ALA A 13 1.34 -11.35 6.75
C ALA A 13 2.68 -11.33 5.98
N ILE A 14 2.63 -11.28 4.65
CA ILE A 14 3.82 -11.21 3.79
C ILE A 14 4.63 -9.94 4.08
N LEU A 15 3.98 -8.77 4.15
CA LEU A 15 4.66 -7.50 4.39
C LEU A 15 5.31 -7.45 5.78
N ARG A 16 4.63 -7.94 6.84
CA ARG A 16 5.23 -8.03 8.18
C ARG A 16 6.51 -8.86 8.18
N LYS A 17 6.45 -10.07 7.61
CA LYS A 17 7.61 -10.96 7.52
C LYS A 17 8.78 -10.31 6.77
N LEU A 18 8.51 -9.63 5.65
CA LEU A 18 9.55 -8.97 4.87
C LEU A 18 10.15 -7.75 5.59
N CYS A 19 9.34 -7.01 6.35
CA CYS A 19 9.82 -5.92 7.20
C CYS A 19 10.73 -6.43 8.32
N GLU A 20 10.33 -7.50 9.02
CA GLU A 20 11.14 -8.16 10.05
C GLU A 20 12.50 -8.61 9.51
N MET A 21 12.56 -9.19 8.31
CA MET A 21 13.82 -9.59 7.66
C MET A 21 14.79 -8.42 7.35
N LYS A 22 14.32 -7.18 7.42
CA LYS A 22 15.10 -5.96 7.15
C LYS A 22 15.23 -5.07 8.38
N ASP A 23 14.90 -5.59 9.56
CA ASP A 23 14.89 -4.84 10.82
C ASP A 23 14.02 -3.59 10.76
N VAL A 24 12.94 -3.64 9.96
CA VAL A 24 11.95 -2.57 9.83
C VAL A 24 10.76 -2.86 10.73
N GLU A 25 10.52 -1.99 11.69
CA GLU A 25 9.37 -2.08 12.60
C GLU A 25 8.17 -1.37 11.96
N ILE A 26 7.05 -2.08 11.85
CA ILE A 26 5.78 -1.50 11.40
C ILE A 26 5.07 -0.92 12.63
N ILE A 27 4.91 0.41 12.65
CA ILE A 27 4.16 1.10 13.71
C ILE A 27 2.67 1.05 13.40
N GLU A 28 2.29 1.30 12.14
CA GLU A 28 0.90 1.31 11.69
C GLU A 28 0.83 0.97 10.20
N ALA A 29 -0.21 0.28 9.77
CA ALA A 29 -0.42 -0.03 8.36
C ALA A 29 -1.91 -0.15 8.01
N HIS A 30 -2.32 0.47 6.91
CA HIS A 30 -3.70 0.48 6.42
C HIS A 30 -3.74 0.03 4.96
N ALA A 31 -4.54 -0.99 4.68
CA ALA A 31 -4.77 -1.46 3.33
C ALA A 31 -6.03 -0.81 2.77
N MET A 32 -5.84 -0.01 1.72
CA MET A 32 -6.90 0.61 0.91
C MET A 32 -7.22 -0.31 -0.29
N PRO A 33 -8.35 -0.09 -0.99
CA PRO A 33 -8.78 -0.98 -2.08
C PRO A 33 -7.79 -1.18 -3.24
N ASP A 34 -6.83 -0.27 -3.42
CA ASP A 34 -5.84 -0.27 -4.49
C ASP A 34 -4.41 0.13 -4.07
N HIS A 35 -4.18 0.50 -2.80
CA HIS A 35 -2.85 0.83 -2.27
C HIS A 35 -2.73 0.50 -0.77
N ILE A 36 -1.52 0.57 -0.23
CA ILE A 36 -1.26 0.33 1.20
C ILE A 36 -0.44 1.51 1.75
N HIS A 37 -0.93 2.08 2.85
CA HIS A 37 -0.22 3.06 3.66
C HIS A 37 0.51 2.34 4.79
N MET A 38 1.80 2.64 4.97
CA MET A 38 2.62 2.07 6.05
C MET A 38 3.40 3.16 6.75
N LEU A 39 3.30 3.19 8.07
CA LEU A 39 4.18 3.93 8.95
C LEU A 39 5.18 2.96 9.56
N VAL A 40 6.46 3.19 9.26
CA VAL A 40 7.53 2.28 9.65
C VAL A 40 8.69 3.02 10.29
N ARG A 41 9.35 2.35 11.24
CA ARG A 41 10.67 2.75 11.75
C ARG A 41 11.71 1.90 11.04
N MET A 42 12.63 2.55 10.34
CA MET A 42 13.66 1.91 9.52
C MET A 42 15.06 2.22 10.06
N PRO A 43 16.02 1.28 9.96
CA PRO A 43 17.43 1.56 10.23
C PRO A 43 18.01 2.58 9.23
N LYS A 44 19.28 2.96 9.40
CA LYS A 44 20.00 3.86 8.47
C LYS A 44 20.34 3.17 7.14
N THR A 45 19.32 2.75 6.42
CA THR A 45 19.39 2.09 5.12
C THR A 45 18.71 2.93 4.05
N SER A 46 19.09 2.74 2.79
CA SER A 46 18.42 3.43 1.68
C SER A 46 16.96 3.02 1.57
N VAL A 47 16.06 4.01 1.63
CA VAL A 47 14.61 3.82 1.43
C VAL A 47 14.33 3.17 0.08
N SER A 48 15.02 3.59 -0.98
CA SER A 48 14.80 3.05 -2.32
C SER A 48 15.18 1.57 -2.42
N SER A 49 16.26 1.18 -1.73
CA SER A 49 16.68 -0.23 -1.64
C SER A 49 15.65 -1.06 -0.88
N PHE A 50 15.18 -0.56 0.27
CA PHE A 50 14.13 -1.23 1.04
C PHE A 50 12.83 -1.38 0.24
N MET A 51 12.39 -0.33 -0.44
CA MET A 51 11.16 -0.36 -1.24
C MET A 51 11.28 -1.29 -2.45
N GLY A 52 12.45 -1.34 -3.10
CA GLY A 52 12.74 -2.30 -4.17
C GLY A 52 12.63 -3.75 -3.68
N PHE A 53 13.24 -4.04 -2.52
CA PHE A 53 13.13 -5.34 -1.86
C PHE A 53 11.68 -5.68 -1.48
N LEU A 54 11.00 -4.79 -0.76
CA LEU A 54 9.67 -5.02 -0.21
C LEU A 54 8.65 -5.28 -1.33
N LYS A 55 8.60 -4.40 -2.35
CA LYS A 55 7.67 -4.54 -3.47
C LYS A 55 8.02 -5.74 -4.36
N GLY A 56 9.30 -5.98 -4.61
CA GLY A 56 9.74 -7.09 -5.45
C GLY A 56 9.42 -8.45 -4.82
N ARG A 57 9.85 -8.67 -3.56
CA ARG A 57 9.64 -9.94 -2.86
C ARG A 57 8.17 -10.18 -2.53
N SER A 58 7.43 -9.15 -2.11
CA SER A 58 6.00 -9.31 -1.83
C SER A 58 5.22 -9.66 -3.10
N ALA A 59 5.50 -9.04 -4.24
CA ALA A 59 4.81 -9.37 -5.50
C ALA A 59 4.99 -10.85 -5.88
N ILE A 60 6.20 -11.40 -5.72
CA ILE A 60 6.47 -12.83 -5.97
C ILE A 60 5.62 -13.70 -5.05
N LEU A 61 5.70 -13.47 -3.74
CA LEU A 61 4.97 -14.26 -2.74
C LEU A 61 3.45 -14.16 -2.93
N ILE A 62 2.92 -12.97 -3.21
CA ILE A 62 1.49 -12.77 -3.47
C ILE A 62 1.04 -13.58 -4.69
N HIS A 63 1.81 -13.58 -5.77
CA HIS A 63 1.49 -14.35 -6.97
C HIS A 63 1.61 -15.87 -6.76
N GLU A 64 2.54 -16.33 -5.91
CA GLU A 64 2.65 -17.75 -5.51
C GLU A 64 1.47 -18.20 -4.66
N HIS A 65 1.08 -17.41 -3.65
CA HIS A 65 -0.04 -17.70 -2.75
C HIS A 65 -1.41 -17.54 -3.42
N HIS A 66 -1.52 -16.66 -4.42
CA HIS A 66 -2.76 -16.36 -5.12
C HIS A 66 -2.60 -16.52 -6.64
N ALA A 67 -2.44 -17.77 -7.08
CA ALA A 67 -2.26 -18.13 -8.48
C ALA A 67 -3.30 -17.51 -9.44
N ASN A 68 -4.54 -17.29 -8.97
CA ASN A 68 -5.62 -16.68 -9.75
C ASN A 68 -5.37 -15.19 -10.11
N LEU A 69 -4.52 -14.47 -9.36
CA LEU A 69 -4.12 -13.10 -9.72
C LEU A 69 -3.18 -13.09 -10.94
N LYS A 70 -2.49 -14.18 -11.23
CA LYS A 70 -1.56 -14.30 -12.37
C LYS A 70 -2.29 -14.24 -13.72
N TYR A 71 -3.53 -14.72 -13.77
CA TYR A 71 -4.36 -14.73 -14.98
C TYR A 71 -5.08 -13.40 -15.25
N ASN A 72 -5.51 -12.69 -14.19
CA ASN A 72 -6.29 -11.46 -14.34
C ASN A 72 -5.45 -10.23 -14.70
N TYR A 73 -4.14 -10.22 -14.39
CA TYR A 73 -3.32 -9.02 -14.57
C TYR A 73 -2.53 -8.96 -15.88
N GLY A 74 -2.43 -10.07 -16.63
CA GLY A 74 -1.70 -10.19 -17.92
C GLY A 74 -0.18 -9.97 -17.83
N ASN A 75 0.23 -9.10 -16.91
CA ASN A 75 1.57 -8.65 -16.57
C ASN A 75 1.83 -9.09 -15.13
N ARG A 76 3.00 -9.67 -14.85
CA ARG A 76 3.41 -10.20 -13.53
C ARG A 76 3.69 -9.12 -12.48
N THR A 77 3.02 -7.97 -12.56
CA THR A 77 3.29 -6.80 -11.72
C THR A 77 2.11 -6.55 -10.78
N PHE A 78 2.29 -6.86 -9.50
CA PHE A 78 1.29 -6.60 -8.46
C PHE A 78 1.27 -5.12 -8.03
N TRP A 79 2.44 -4.51 -7.88
CA TRP A 79 2.58 -3.10 -7.48
C TRP A 79 2.83 -2.19 -8.68
N SER A 80 2.40 -0.92 -8.57
CA SER A 80 2.81 0.14 -9.49
C SER A 80 4.34 0.35 -9.43
N LYS A 81 4.96 0.96 -10.45
CA LYS A 81 6.41 1.23 -10.44
C LYS A 81 6.81 2.21 -9.33
N GLY A 82 6.03 3.29 -9.16
CA GLY A 82 6.28 4.35 -8.19
C GLY A 82 5.94 3.98 -6.74
N TYR A 83 6.46 4.75 -5.80
CA TYR A 83 6.05 4.76 -4.40
C TYR A 83 6.18 6.19 -3.86
N TYR A 84 5.42 6.50 -2.81
CA TYR A 84 5.55 7.75 -2.08
C TYR A 84 6.22 7.50 -0.74
N VAL A 85 7.09 8.41 -0.32
CA VAL A 85 7.71 8.39 0.99
C VAL A 85 7.79 9.82 1.53
N SER A 86 7.48 9.97 2.81
CA SER A 86 7.70 11.20 3.57
C SER A 86 8.29 10.85 4.92
N THR A 87 9.26 11.63 5.38
CA THR A 87 9.82 11.47 6.72
C THR A 87 8.93 12.21 7.71
N VAL A 88 8.35 11.47 8.65
CA VAL A 88 7.64 12.06 9.78
C VAL A 88 8.61 12.17 10.96
N GLY A 89 8.68 13.36 11.57
CA GLY A 89 9.38 13.54 12.84
C GLY A 89 8.71 12.73 13.96
N LEU A 90 9.44 12.48 15.05
CA LEU A 90 9.06 11.59 16.18
C LEU A 90 7.80 11.98 16.98
N ASN A 91 6.95 12.90 16.50
CA ASN A 91 5.78 13.36 17.24
C ASN A 91 4.49 12.62 16.82
N GLN A 92 3.88 11.92 17.77
CA GLN A 92 2.63 11.18 17.61
C GLN A 92 1.46 12.04 17.06
N LYS A 93 1.42 13.33 17.42
CA LYS A 93 0.40 14.26 16.88
C LYS A 93 0.59 14.53 15.39
N THR A 94 1.83 14.59 14.93
CA THR A 94 2.17 14.79 13.52
C THR A 94 1.80 13.56 12.70
N ILE A 95 2.03 12.37 13.26
CA ILE A 95 1.66 11.10 12.64
C ILE A 95 0.14 11.00 12.47
N GLN A 96 -0.64 11.27 13.53
CA GLN A 96 -2.11 11.24 13.47
C GLN A 96 -2.67 12.27 12.49
N LYS A 97 -2.10 13.49 12.48
CA LYS A 97 -2.48 14.54 11.54
C LYS A 97 -2.22 14.11 10.11
N TYR A 98 -1.03 13.58 9.82
CA TYR A 98 -0.64 13.08 8.51
C TYR A 98 -1.60 11.99 8.00
N ILE A 99 -2.00 11.04 8.84
CA ILE A 99 -2.96 9.99 8.46
C ILE A 99 -4.32 10.58 8.11
N ARG A 100 -4.85 11.49 8.95
CA ARG A 100 -6.16 12.14 8.67
C ARG A 100 -6.13 12.96 7.39
N GLU A 101 -5.05 13.68 7.15
CA GLU A 101 -4.87 14.51 5.95
C GLU A 101 -4.71 13.64 4.70
N GLN A 102 -3.94 12.55 4.76
CA GLN A 102 -3.82 11.58 3.66
C GLN A 102 -5.16 10.95 3.31
N GLU A 103 -5.91 10.45 4.30
CA GLU A 103 -7.24 9.89 4.03
C GLU A 103 -8.21 10.95 3.45
N ALA A 104 -8.10 12.21 3.87
CA ALA A 104 -8.90 13.30 3.33
C ALA A 104 -8.49 13.65 1.90
N GLU A 105 -7.19 13.74 1.61
CA GLU A 105 -6.66 13.96 0.27
C GLU A 105 -7.01 12.83 -0.68
N ASP A 106 -6.92 11.57 -0.23
CA ASP A 106 -7.32 10.40 -1.02
C ASP A 106 -8.83 10.43 -1.29
N ARG A 107 -9.66 10.77 -0.30
CA ARG A 107 -11.11 11.01 -0.50
C ARG A 107 -11.38 12.14 -1.50
N ILE A 108 -10.61 13.22 -1.45
CA ILE A 108 -10.74 14.36 -2.37
C ILE A 108 -10.27 13.98 -3.78
N LYS A 109 -9.14 13.29 -3.95
CA LYS A 109 -8.66 12.79 -5.25
C LYS A 109 -9.63 11.78 -5.85
N ASP A 110 -10.23 10.91 -5.05
CA ASP A 110 -11.32 10.01 -5.46
C ASP A 110 -12.60 10.77 -5.85
N SER A 111 -12.86 11.94 -5.25
CA SER A 111 -13.98 12.81 -5.63
C SER A 111 -13.70 13.62 -6.91
N ILE A 112 -12.43 13.93 -7.18
CA ILE A 112 -11.99 14.66 -8.38
C ILE A 112 -11.89 13.71 -9.58
N SER A 113 -11.48 12.45 -9.39
CA SER A 113 -11.48 11.42 -10.44
C SER A 113 -12.88 10.98 -10.87
N LYS A 114 -13.92 11.34 -10.10
CA LYS A 114 -15.34 11.15 -10.45
C LYS A 114 -15.91 12.20 -11.41
N ARG A 115 -15.12 13.15 -11.93
CA ARG A 115 -15.62 14.14 -12.91
C ARG A 115 -16.00 13.57 -14.29
N GLU A 116 -15.81 12.28 -14.53
CA GLU A 116 -16.48 11.54 -15.62
C GLU A 116 -17.33 10.37 -15.10
N TYR A 117 -17.98 10.51 -13.94
CA TYR A 117 -19.02 9.57 -13.53
C TYR A 117 -20.39 10.17 -13.81
N VAL A 118 -20.93 9.87 -14.99
CA VAL A 118 -22.36 10.07 -15.27
C VAL A 118 -23.12 9.03 -14.45
N ASP A 119 -23.92 9.51 -13.50
CA ASP A 119 -24.79 8.71 -12.65
C ASP A 119 -25.82 7.93 -13.50
N PRO A 120 -25.77 6.59 -13.55
CA PRO A 120 -26.66 5.78 -14.37
C PRO A 120 -28.09 5.68 -13.81
N PHE A 121 -28.42 6.35 -12.70
CA PHE A 121 -29.76 6.39 -12.13
C PHE A 121 -30.35 7.80 -12.00
N LYS A 122 -29.75 8.77 -12.69
CA LYS A 122 -30.39 10.07 -12.86
C LYS A 122 -31.61 9.91 -13.78
N LYS A 123 -32.82 10.08 -13.23
CA LYS A 123 -34.08 10.20 -13.99
C LYS A 123 -34.04 11.42 -14.92
#